data_AF-A0A310SE01-F1
#
_entry.id   AF-A0A310SE01-F1
#
_cell.length_a   1.000
_cell.length_b   1.000
_cell.length_c   1.000
_cell.angle_alpha   90.00
_cell.angle_beta   90.00
_cell.angle_gamma   90.00
#
_symmetry.space_group_name_H-M   'P 1'
#
loop_
_entity.id
_entity.type
_entity.pdbx_description
1 polymer ?
#
loop_
_entity_poly.entity_id
_entity_poly.type
_entity_poly.pdbx_seq_one_letter_code
_entity_poly.pdbx_strand_id
1 'polypeptide(L)'
;LEYLVQLESESMCYSYADTGKKNHIKNGTIILALNATKLDKYTFSNAMAQSVKLGVWEASLDDYINSIEFVAEDLKTGRKLRMTKSEVLKKQGELFALRHSINLSSDLLDTPDFYWEREDMEHLYQETCSYFNIAKRTRVINEKLNHCVELVGILSTHLSDRHHIRLEWMIIILIMVEVIFEILHYIDKYLS
;
A
#
# COMPACT_ATOMS: atom_id res chain seq x y z
N LEU A 1 12.87 -3.27 -14.10
CA LEU A 1 12.20 -2.02 -14.52
C LEU A 1 11.62 -2.16 -15.94
N GLU A 2 12.41 -2.47 -16.96
CA GLU A 2 11.93 -2.58 -18.36
C GLU A 2 10.80 -3.59 -18.58
N TYR A 3 10.83 -4.76 -17.92
CA TYR A 3 9.76 -5.77 -18.05
C TYR A 3 8.42 -5.31 -17.44
N LEU A 4 8.48 -4.55 -16.34
CA LEU A 4 7.31 -4.01 -15.65
C LEU A 4 6.69 -2.85 -16.46
N VAL A 5 7.54 -2.06 -17.13
CA VAL A 5 7.15 -0.98 -18.05
C VAL A 5 6.43 -1.50 -19.30
N GLN A 6 6.77 -2.70 -19.80
CA GLN A 6 6.06 -3.29 -20.97
C GLN A 6 4.68 -3.87 -20.63
N LEU A 7 4.50 -4.39 -19.41
CA LEU A 7 3.22 -4.96 -18.98
C LEU A 7 2.15 -3.89 -18.72
N GLU A 8 2.56 -2.68 -18.32
CA GLU A 8 1.69 -1.52 -18.07
C GLU A 8 1.77 -0.45 -19.17
N SER A 9 1.94 -0.86 -20.43
CA SER A 9 1.93 0.08 -21.54
C SER A 9 0.51 0.58 -21.84
N GLU A 10 0.18 1.80 -21.43
CA GLU A 10 -1.03 2.49 -21.89
C GLU A 10 -0.79 3.15 -23.25
N SER A 11 -1.63 2.81 -24.23
CA SER A 11 -1.62 3.44 -25.56
C SER A 11 -3.00 3.96 -25.91
N MET A 12 -3.09 5.19 -26.41
CA MET A 12 -4.36 5.81 -26.79
C MET A 12 -4.23 6.50 -28.15
N CYS A 13 -5.21 6.29 -29.02
CA CYS A 13 -5.25 6.93 -30.33
C CYS A 13 -5.74 8.37 -30.21
N TYR A 14 -5.36 9.23 -31.17
CA TYR A 14 -5.93 10.57 -31.28
C TYR A 14 -6.38 10.87 -32.72
N SER A 15 -7.41 11.70 -32.86
CA SER A 15 -7.87 12.22 -34.15
C SER A 15 -8.35 13.66 -34.02
N TYR A 16 -8.46 14.35 -35.15
CA TYR A 16 -8.94 15.72 -35.19
C TYR A 16 -10.45 15.78 -35.41
N ALA A 17 -11.11 16.66 -34.68
CA ALA A 17 -12.54 16.89 -34.76
C ALA A 17 -12.92 17.75 -35.97
N ASP A 18 -14.17 17.62 -36.42
CA ASP A 18 -14.76 18.56 -37.38
C ASP A 18 -14.83 19.99 -36.81
N THR A 19 -14.89 20.98 -37.70
CA THR A 19 -14.89 22.41 -37.38
C THR A 19 -15.93 22.76 -36.30
N GLY A 20 -15.48 23.39 -35.21
CA GLY A 20 -16.35 23.87 -34.12
C GLY A 20 -16.58 22.91 -32.95
N LYS A 21 -16.03 21.69 -32.98
CA LYS A 21 -16.09 20.76 -31.84
C LYS A 21 -14.99 21.03 -30.81
N LYS A 22 -15.30 20.82 -29.52
CA LYS A 22 -14.35 20.93 -28.40
C LYS A 22 -13.51 19.66 -28.23
N ASN A 23 -12.39 19.78 -27.51
CA ASN A 23 -11.57 18.65 -27.08
C ASN A 23 -12.38 17.75 -26.14
N HIS A 24 -12.35 16.43 -26.35
CA HIS A 24 -13.02 15.44 -25.50
C HIS A 24 -12.49 14.03 -25.78
N ILE A 25 -12.92 13.05 -25.00
CA ILE A 25 -12.62 11.63 -25.24
C ILE A 25 -13.87 10.94 -25.76
N LYS A 26 -13.70 10.15 -26.82
CA LYS A 26 -14.78 9.34 -27.39
C LYS A 26 -14.28 7.94 -27.72
N ASN A 27 -14.89 6.93 -27.10
CA ASN A 27 -14.60 5.51 -27.33
C ASN A 27 -13.09 5.17 -27.27
N GLY A 28 -12.37 5.76 -26.30
CA GLY A 28 -10.94 5.54 -26.13
C GLY A 28 -10.04 6.21 -27.17
N THR A 29 -10.57 7.16 -27.92
CA THR A 29 -9.79 8.04 -28.80
C THR A 29 -9.86 9.47 -28.28
N ILE A 30 -8.71 10.13 -28.20
CA ILE A 30 -8.60 11.56 -27.90
C ILE A 30 -9.06 12.33 -29.14
N ILE A 31 -10.11 13.13 -29.01
CA ILE A 31 -10.61 13.98 -30.08
C ILE A 31 -10.10 15.40 -29.85
N LEU A 32 -9.17 15.85 -30.68
CA LEU A 32 -8.59 17.20 -30.63
C LEU A 32 -9.32 18.15 -31.58
N ALA A 33 -9.74 19.30 -31.08
CA ALA A 33 -10.22 20.38 -31.92
C ALA A 33 -9.11 20.84 -32.89
N LEU A 34 -9.48 21.33 -34.08
CA LEU A 34 -8.52 21.85 -35.06
C LEU A 34 -7.68 23.02 -34.51
N ASN A 35 -8.23 23.76 -33.55
CA ASN A 35 -7.58 24.87 -32.84
C ASN A 35 -7.07 24.47 -31.45
N ALA A 36 -6.90 23.17 -31.16
CA ALA A 36 -6.41 22.69 -29.87
C ALA A 36 -5.05 23.31 -29.52
N THR A 37 -4.98 23.89 -28.33
CA THR A 37 -3.80 24.55 -27.80
C THR A 37 -2.77 23.53 -27.32
N LYS A 38 -1.54 23.98 -27.09
CA LYS A 38 -0.52 23.13 -26.43
C LYS A 38 -0.96 22.67 -25.05
N LEU A 39 -1.78 23.49 -24.39
CA LEU A 39 -2.22 23.23 -23.04
C LEU A 39 -3.30 22.14 -23.00
N ASP A 40 -4.18 22.07 -24.00
CA ASP A 40 -5.12 20.95 -24.15
C ASP A 40 -4.39 19.60 -24.26
N LYS A 41 -3.34 19.57 -25.09
CA LYS A 41 -2.49 18.38 -25.25
C LYS A 41 -1.76 18.03 -23.95
N TYR A 42 -1.30 19.04 -23.22
CA TYR A 42 -0.70 18.87 -21.90
C TYR A 42 -1.71 18.27 -20.91
N THR A 43 -2.96 18.74 -20.89
CA THR A 43 -4.01 18.22 -20.01
C THR A 43 -4.22 16.71 -20.19
N PHE A 44 -4.34 16.25 -21.44
CA PHE A 44 -4.41 14.82 -21.74
C PHE A 44 -3.17 14.06 -21.30
N SER A 45 -1.98 14.61 -21.62
CA SER A 45 -0.70 13.98 -21.28
C SER A 45 -0.51 13.88 -19.77
N ASN A 46 -0.95 14.89 -19.02
CA ASN A 46 -0.87 14.94 -17.57
C ASN A 46 -1.75 13.85 -16.94
N ALA A 47 -3.02 13.77 -17.33
CA ALA A 47 -3.93 12.74 -16.81
C ALA A 47 -3.46 11.32 -17.18
N MET A 48 -2.92 11.12 -18.39
CA MET A 48 -2.32 9.85 -18.80
C MET A 48 -1.07 9.51 -17.97
N ALA A 49 -0.19 10.47 -17.72
CA ALA A 49 0.98 10.27 -16.86
C ALA A 49 0.58 9.89 -15.43
N GLN A 50 -0.53 10.42 -14.91
CA GLN A 50 -1.07 10.01 -13.62
C GLN A 50 -1.59 8.57 -13.64
N SER A 51 -2.27 8.15 -14.70
CA SER A 51 -2.74 6.77 -14.87
C SER A 51 -1.58 5.76 -14.86
N VAL A 52 -0.49 6.07 -15.58
CA VAL A 52 0.73 5.25 -15.60
C VAL A 52 1.42 5.22 -14.23
N LYS A 53 1.54 6.38 -13.57
CA LYS A 53 2.13 6.45 -12.21
C LYS A 53 1.33 5.62 -11.21
N LEU A 54 0.00 5.65 -11.33
CA LEU A 54 -0.90 4.84 -10.52
C LEU A 54 -0.67 3.34 -10.75
N GLY A 55 -0.49 2.92 -12.00
CA GLY A 55 -0.13 1.53 -12.35
C GLY A 55 1.14 1.05 -11.63
N VAL A 56 2.20 1.87 -11.66
CA VAL A 56 3.46 1.52 -10.97
C VAL A 56 3.25 1.26 -9.47
N TRP A 57 2.36 2.01 -8.82
CA TRP A 57 2.00 1.77 -7.43
C TRP A 57 1.11 0.55 -7.23
N GLU A 58 0.17 0.30 -8.13
CA GLU A 58 -0.65 -0.93 -8.14
C GLU A 58 0.26 -2.15 -8.19
N ALA A 59 1.19 -2.19 -9.15
CA ALA A 59 2.16 -3.27 -9.28
C ALA A 59 3.06 -3.41 -8.05
N SER A 60 3.58 -2.30 -7.51
CA SER A 60 4.42 -2.33 -6.30
C SER A 60 3.68 -2.86 -5.07
N LEU A 61 2.38 -2.54 -4.95
CA LEU A 61 1.53 -3.04 -3.86
C LEU A 61 1.18 -4.51 -4.06
N ASP A 62 0.88 -4.94 -5.29
CA ASP A 62 0.60 -6.34 -5.59
C ASP A 62 1.84 -7.22 -5.35
N ASP A 63 3.04 -6.75 -5.70
CA ASP A 63 4.32 -7.41 -5.35
C ASP A 63 4.48 -7.55 -3.83
N TYR A 64 4.16 -6.50 -3.07
CA TYR A 64 4.19 -6.56 -1.62
C TYR A 64 3.18 -7.57 -1.06
N ILE A 65 1.93 -7.57 -1.56
CA ILE A 65 0.87 -8.50 -1.15
C ILE A 65 1.30 -9.96 -1.40
N ASN A 66 1.79 -10.25 -2.59
CA ASN A 66 2.31 -11.58 -2.95
C ASN A 66 3.43 -12.03 -1.98
N SER A 67 4.26 -11.08 -1.54
CA SER A 67 5.35 -11.37 -0.60
C SER A 67 4.91 -11.71 0.82
N ILE A 68 3.64 -11.44 1.19
CA ILE A 68 3.09 -11.73 2.52
C ILE A 68 1.92 -12.72 2.49
N GLU A 69 1.49 -13.18 1.32
CA GLU A 69 0.35 -14.08 1.13
C GLU A 69 0.47 -15.37 1.95
N PHE A 70 1.65 -15.97 1.99
CA PHE A 70 1.91 -17.19 2.77
C PHE A 70 1.68 -17.00 4.27
N VAL A 71 1.82 -15.78 4.78
CA VAL A 71 1.60 -15.45 6.20
C VAL A 71 0.12 -15.51 6.53
N ALA A 72 -0.73 -14.98 5.65
CA ALA A 72 -2.17 -15.04 5.82
C ALA A 72 -2.65 -16.51 5.84
N GLU A 73 -2.04 -17.35 5.01
CA GLU A 73 -2.31 -18.80 4.99
C GLU A 73 -1.84 -19.52 6.26
N ASP A 74 -0.66 -19.18 6.78
CA ASP A 74 -0.16 -19.72 8.05
C ASP A 74 -1.08 -19.33 9.23
N LEU A 75 -1.57 -18.08 9.25
CA LEU A 75 -2.56 -17.61 10.24
C LEU A 75 -3.88 -18.38 10.13
N LYS A 76 -4.42 -18.53 8.91
CA LYS A 76 -5.67 -19.26 8.65
C LYS A 76 -5.61 -20.71 9.14
N THR A 77 -4.45 -21.35 9.00
CA THR A 77 -4.24 -22.75 9.39
C THR A 77 -3.83 -22.91 10.86
N GLY A 78 -3.67 -21.82 11.62
CA GLY A 78 -3.21 -21.85 13.01
C GLY A 78 -1.79 -22.41 13.18
N ARG A 79 -1.01 -22.47 12.10
CA ARG A 79 0.35 -23.00 12.14
C ARG A 79 1.29 -21.98 12.75
N LYS A 80 2.42 -22.46 13.26
CA LYS A 80 3.52 -21.58 13.66
C LYS A 80 3.96 -20.77 12.44
N LEU A 81 3.91 -19.44 12.59
CA LEU A 81 4.36 -18.50 11.58
C LEU A 81 5.81 -18.81 11.15
N ARG A 82 6.03 -18.88 9.83
CA ARG A 82 7.36 -19.07 9.24
C ARG A 82 8.26 -17.84 9.41
N MET A 83 7.67 -16.65 9.53
CA MET A 83 8.41 -15.39 9.70
C MET A 83 8.91 -15.16 11.12
N THR A 84 10.14 -14.66 11.23
CA THR A 84 10.76 -14.16 12.44
C THR A 84 10.34 -12.71 12.74
N LYS A 85 10.50 -12.27 14.00
CA LYS A 85 10.21 -10.87 14.41
C LYS A 85 10.97 -9.84 13.57
N SER A 86 12.20 -10.13 13.18
CA SER A 86 13.01 -9.23 12.33
C SER A 86 12.46 -9.12 10.91
N GLU A 87 12.00 -10.23 10.32
CA GLU A 87 11.42 -10.23 8.97
C GLU A 87 10.09 -9.47 8.94
N VAL A 88 9.30 -9.58 10.01
CA VAL A 88 8.05 -8.82 10.16
C VAL A 88 8.32 -7.33 10.29
N LEU A 89 9.32 -6.94 11.07
CA LEU A 89 9.74 -5.54 11.15
C LEU A 89 10.22 -5.02 9.79
N LYS A 90 10.93 -5.84 9.01
CA LYS A 90 11.35 -5.48 7.65
C LYS A 90 10.13 -5.26 6.74
N LYS A 91 9.16 -6.18 6.75
CA LYS A 91 7.91 -6.04 5.98
C LYS A 91 7.09 -4.81 6.41
N GLN A 92 7.05 -4.52 7.70
CA GLN A 92 6.44 -3.30 8.21
C GLN A 92 7.12 -2.03 7.68
N GLY A 93 8.45 -2.03 7.60
CA GLY A 93 9.22 -0.93 6.99
C GLY A 93 8.99 -0.80 5.49
N GLU A 94 8.98 -1.91 4.75
CA GLU A 94 8.67 -1.94 3.31
C GLU A 94 7.27 -1.34 3.03
N LEU A 95 6.26 -1.77 3.80
CA LEU A 95 4.91 -1.26 3.69
C LEU A 95 4.80 0.23 4.05
N PHE A 96 5.52 0.67 5.08
CA PHE A 96 5.57 2.08 5.45
C PHE A 96 6.19 2.94 4.35
N ALA A 97 7.29 2.49 3.74
CA ALA A 97 7.93 3.19 2.63
C ALA A 97 7.02 3.27 1.39
N LEU A 98 6.30 2.18 1.08
CA LEU A 98 5.31 2.17 0.01
C LEU A 98 4.17 3.16 0.28
N ARG A 99 3.58 3.12 1.47
CA ARG A 99 2.53 4.06 1.90
C ARG A 99 3.01 5.51 1.85
N HIS A 100 4.23 5.78 2.32
CA HIS A 100 4.81 7.12 2.27
C HIS A 100 4.96 7.61 0.83
N SER A 101 5.44 6.75 -0.09
CA SER A 101 5.62 7.09 -1.50
C SER A 101 4.30 7.38 -2.21
N ILE A 102 3.26 6.60 -1.90
CA ILE A 102 1.89 6.82 -2.42
C ILE A 102 1.33 8.13 -1.85
N ASN A 103 1.39 8.33 -0.53
CA ASN A 103 0.82 9.51 0.12
C ASN A 103 1.49 10.82 -0.31
N LEU A 104 2.82 10.86 -0.43
CA LEU A 104 3.55 12.05 -0.89
C LEU A 104 3.11 12.49 -2.30
N SER A 105 2.61 11.54 -3.08
CA SER A 105 2.15 11.78 -4.44
C SER A 105 0.63 11.79 -4.55
N SER A 106 -0.11 11.59 -3.45
CA SER A 106 -1.57 11.59 -3.45
C SER A 106 -2.11 13.02 -3.60
N ASP A 107 -1.39 14.03 -3.12
CA ASP A 107 -1.67 15.44 -3.40
C ASP A 107 -1.60 15.77 -4.90
N LEU A 108 -0.98 14.90 -5.70
CA LEU A 108 -0.95 15.02 -7.17
C LEU A 108 -2.20 14.43 -7.84
N LEU A 109 -2.99 13.61 -7.13
CA LEU A 109 -4.16 12.92 -7.70
C LEU A 109 -5.43 13.79 -7.65
N ASP A 110 -5.44 14.84 -6.85
CA ASP A 110 -6.46 15.88 -6.92
C ASP A 110 -6.26 16.74 -8.17
N THR A 111 -7.32 17.40 -8.63
CA THR A 111 -7.22 18.35 -9.76
C THR A 111 -6.19 19.42 -9.42
N PRO A 112 -5.08 19.53 -10.17
CA PRO A 112 -4.06 20.52 -9.87
C PRO A 112 -4.62 21.96 -9.88
N ASP A 113 -4.23 22.79 -8.92
CA ASP A 113 -4.71 24.18 -8.75
C ASP A 113 -4.61 25.00 -10.04
N PHE A 114 -3.62 24.69 -10.88
CA PHE A 114 -3.44 25.28 -12.21
C PHE A 114 -4.70 25.24 -13.09
N TYR A 115 -5.55 24.22 -12.92
CA TYR A 115 -6.78 24.06 -13.69
C TYR A 115 -7.98 24.80 -13.07
N TRP A 116 -7.95 25.20 -11.79
CA TRP A 116 -9.09 25.83 -11.12
C TRP A 116 -9.49 27.18 -11.72
N GLU A 117 -8.54 27.89 -12.33
CA GLU A 117 -8.81 29.16 -13.01
C GLU A 117 -9.33 28.97 -14.45
N ARG A 118 -9.43 27.71 -14.94
CA ARG A 118 -9.69 27.36 -16.34
C ARG A 118 -10.71 26.22 -16.43
N GLU A 119 -11.97 26.59 -16.37
CA GLU A 119 -13.11 25.65 -16.35
C GLU A 119 -13.11 24.65 -17.52
N ASP A 120 -12.69 25.09 -18.72
CA ASP A 120 -12.58 24.24 -19.90
C ASP A 120 -11.50 23.15 -19.76
N MET A 121 -10.39 23.47 -19.11
CA MET A 121 -9.28 22.55 -18.89
C MET A 121 -9.49 21.65 -17.69
N GLU A 122 -10.11 22.16 -16.64
CA GLU A 122 -10.56 21.35 -15.51
C GLU A 122 -11.53 20.26 -15.98
N HIS A 123 -12.54 20.62 -16.78
CA HIS A 123 -13.47 19.64 -17.33
C HIS A 123 -12.76 18.59 -18.19
N LEU A 124 -11.85 19.01 -19.07
CA LEU A 124 -11.08 18.11 -19.92
C LEU A 124 -10.19 17.14 -19.12
N TYR A 125 -9.57 17.67 -18.07
CA TYR A 125 -8.75 16.90 -17.14
C TYR A 125 -9.59 15.85 -16.41
N GLN A 126 -10.71 16.27 -15.82
CA GLN A 126 -11.63 15.39 -15.10
C GLN A 126 -12.24 14.32 -16.00
N GLU A 127 -12.61 14.66 -17.25
CA GLU A 127 -13.07 13.71 -18.26
C GLU A 127 -12.00 12.64 -18.54
N THR A 128 -10.75 13.06 -18.69
CA THR A 128 -9.63 12.15 -18.93
C THR A 128 -9.33 11.27 -17.72
N CYS A 129 -9.31 11.82 -16.51
CA CYS A 129 -9.15 11.06 -15.27
C CYS A 129 -10.29 10.06 -15.03
N SER A 130 -11.52 10.43 -15.41
CA SER A 130 -12.69 9.55 -15.38
C SER A 130 -12.56 8.40 -16.36
N TYR A 131 -12.09 8.67 -17.59
CA TYR A 131 -11.81 7.64 -18.59
C TYR A 131 -10.80 6.58 -18.07
N PHE A 132 -9.72 7.03 -17.44
CA PHE A 132 -8.72 6.14 -16.82
C PHE A 132 -9.15 5.54 -15.46
N ASN A 133 -10.35 5.87 -14.98
CA ASN A 133 -10.88 5.45 -13.68
C ASN A 133 -9.94 5.74 -12.49
N ILE A 134 -9.18 6.84 -12.55
CA ILE A 134 -8.13 7.17 -11.57
C ILE A 134 -8.69 7.15 -10.14
N ALA A 135 -9.80 7.85 -9.89
CA ALA A 135 -10.41 7.93 -8.56
C ALA A 135 -10.81 6.54 -8.01
N LYS A 136 -11.37 5.67 -8.85
CA LYS A 136 -11.77 4.31 -8.46
C LYS A 136 -10.53 3.46 -8.15
N ARG A 137 -9.51 3.51 -9.00
CA ARG A 137 -8.25 2.77 -8.84
C ARG A 137 -7.50 3.21 -7.57
N THR A 138 -7.39 4.51 -7.34
CA THR A 138 -6.84 5.08 -6.09
C THR A 138 -7.57 4.57 -4.85
N ARG A 139 -8.90 4.46 -4.89
CA ARG A 139 -9.68 3.90 -3.77
C ARG A 139 -9.33 2.43 -3.51
N VAL A 140 -9.23 1.61 -4.56
CA VAL A 140 -8.88 0.18 -4.45
C VAL A 140 -7.49 -0.01 -3.87
N ILE A 141 -6.50 0.78 -4.32
CA ILE A 141 -5.13 0.75 -3.77
C ILE A 141 -5.15 1.08 -2.27
N ASN A 142 -5.85 2.15 -1.88
CA ASN A 142 -5.92 2.54 -0.47
C ASN A 142 -6.56 1.46 0.41
N GLU A 143 -7.58 0.77 -0.09
CA GLU A 143 -8.22 -0.35 0.61
C GLU A 143 -7.26 -1.54 0.77
N LYS A 144 -6.61 -1.97 -0.32
CA LYS A 144 -5.56 -3.01 -0.29
C LYS A 144 -4.42 -2.66 0.68
N LEU A 145 -3.98 -1.40 0.68
CA LEU A 145 -2.91 -0.91 1.53
C LEU A 145 -3.31 -0.96 3.01
N ASN A 146 -4.55 -0.55 3.34
CA ASN A 146 -5.07 -0.62 4.71
C ASN A 146 -5.13 -2.07 5.21
N HIS A 147 -5.60 -3.01 4.39
CA HIS A 147 -5.59 -4.43 4.74
C HIS A 147 -4.18 -4.96 5.02
N CYS A 148 -3.18 -4.55 4.22
CA CYS A 148 -1.79 -4.89 4.47
C CYS A 148 -1.29 -4.35 5.82
N VAL A 149 -1.67 -3.12 6.17
CA VAL A 149 -1.29 -2.49 7.45
C VAL A 149 -1.89 -3.26 8.62
N GLU A 150 -3.17 -3.61 8.53
CA GLU A 150 -3.86 -4.40 9.55
C GLU A 150 -3.19 -5.77 9.74
N LEU A 151 -2.92 -6.49 8.65
CA LEU A 151 -2.31 -7.81 8.68
C LEU A 151 -0.91 -7.80 9.31
N VAL A 152 -0.06 -6.85 8.89
CA VAL A 152 1.28 -6.69 9.47
C VAL A 152 1.22 -6.25 10.93
N GLY A 153 0.23 -5.44 11.30
CA GLY A 153 -0.02 -5.04 12.68
C GLY A 153 -0.31 -6.24 13.58
N ILE A 154 -1.22 -7.12 13.15
CA ILE A 154 -1.57 -8.37 13.85
C ILE A 154 -0.34 -9.29 13.98
N LEU A 155 0.46 -9.37 12.91
CA LEU A 155 1.67 -10.19 12.92
C LEU A 155 2.71 -9.70 13.92
N SER A 156 2.90 -8.37 13.99
CA SER A 156 3.82 -7.71 14.91
C SER A 156 3.42 -7.93 16.37
N THR A 157 2.12 -7.80 16.70
CA THR A 157 1.61 -8.03 18.06
C THR A 157 1.77 -9.49 18.48
N HIS A 158 1.40 -10.44 17.61
CA HIS A 158 1.54 -11.88 17.88
C HIS A 158 2.99 -12.31 18.16
N LEU A 159 3.98 -11.69 17.52
CA LEU A 159 5.40 -11.98 17.76
C LEU A 159 5.97 -11.30 19.02
N SER A 160 5.27 -10.30 19.58
CA SER A 160 5.72 -9.57 20.76
C SER A 160 5.44 -10.30 22.09
N ASP A 161 4.47 -11.21 22.13
CA ASP A 161 4.05 -11.95 23.34
C ASP A 161 5.12 -12.85 23.98
N ARG A 162 6.23 -13.10 23.30
CA ARG A 162 7.36 -13.89 23.82
C ARG A 162 8.08 -13.26 25.01
N HIS A 163 7.95 -11.95 25.23
CA HIS A 163 8.65 -11.28 26.32
C HIS A 163 7.96 -11.51 27.68
N HIS A 164 6.63 -11.39 27.73
CA HIS A 164 5.85 -11.61 28.93
C HIS A 164 6.00 -13.03 29.49
N ILE A 165 5.97 -14.03 28.60
CA ILE A 165 6.13 -15.44 28.97
C ILE A 165 7.51 -15.70 29.60
N ARG A 166 8.58 -15.05 29.13
CA ARG A 166 9.92 -15.24 29.72
C ARG A 166 10.04 -14.66 31.12
N LEU A 167 9.43 -13.50 31.35
CA LEU A 167 9.41 -12.89 32.68
C LEU A 167 8.60 -13.73 33.66
N GLU A 168 7.46 -14.26 33.23
CA GLU A 168 6.63 -15.16 34.03
C GLU A 168 7.41 -16.42 34.46
N TRP A 169 8.08 -17.08 33.51
CA TRP A 169 8.92 -18.24 33.82
C TRP A 169 10.07 -17.93 34.78
N MET A 170 10.70 -16.76 34.63
CA MET A 170 11.77 -16.33 35.55
C MET A 170 11.23 -16.19 36.98
N ILE A 171 10.03 -15.61 37.16
CA ILE A 171 9.39 -15.46 38.48
C ILE A 171 9.06 -16.82 39.08
N ILE A 172 8.49 -17.75 38.30
CA ILE A 172 8.17 -19.10 38.76
C ILE A 172 9.42 -19.82 39.26
N ILE A 173 10.53 -19.74 38.51
CA ILE A 173 11.81 -20.36 38.91
C ILE A 173 12.34 -19.74 40.21
N LEU A 174 12.27 -18.41 40.37
CA LEU A 174 12.73 -17.73 41.59
C LEU A 174 11.94 -18.18 42.83
N ILE A 175 10.60 -18.28 42.72
CA ILE A 175 9.75 -18.77 43.82
C ILE A 175 10.08 -20.23 44.15
N MET A 176 10.30 -21.08 43.15
CA MET A 176 10.65 -22.49 43.37
C MET A 176 11.98 -22.64 44.13
N VAL A 177 12.98 -21.82 43.79
CA VAL A 177 14.27 -21.81 44.49
C VAL A 177 14.09 -21.40 45.96
N GLU A 178 13.30 -20.36 46.24
CA GLU A 178 13.01 -19.90 47.60
C GLU A 178 12.34 -21.00 48.44
N VAL A 179 11.31 -21.65 47.88
CA VAL A 179 10.60 -22.75 48.55
C VAL A 179 11.54 -23.93 48.85
N ILE A 180 12.46 -24.25 47.94
CA ILE A 180 13.47 -25.31 48.16
C ILE A 180 14.39 -24.94 49.33
N PHE A 181 14.89 -23.70 49.39
CA PHE A 181 15.73 -23.25 50.50
C PHE A 181 15.00 -23.32 51.85
N GLU A 182 13.74 -22.89 51.90
CA GLU A 182 12.91 -22.99 53.10
C GLU A 182 12.66 -24.44 53.53
N ILE A 183 12.41 -25.35 52.59
CA ILE A 183 12.24 -26.78 52.88
C ILE A 183 13.54 -27.38 53.43
N LEU A 184 14.68 -27.08 52.80
CA LEU A 184 15.99 -27.56 53.27
C LEU A 184 16.30 -27.05 54.69
N HIS A 185 16.03 -25.76 54.94
CA HIS A 185 16.20 -25.16 56.27
C HIS A 185 15.28 -25.80 57.32
N TYR A 186 14.02 -26.07 56.94
CA TYR A 186 13.06 -26.72 57.83
C TYR A 186 13.48 -28.15 58.19
N ILE A 187 13.98 -28.92 57.22
CA ILE A 187 14.47 -30.29 57.44
C ILE A 187 15.69 -30.28 58.37
N ASP A 188 16.68 -29.41 58.11
CA ASP A 188 17.90 -29.31 58.94
C ASP A 188 17.56 -28.97 60.40
N LYS A 189 16.58 -28.08 60.60
CA LYS A 189 16.09 -27.70 61.94
C LYS A 189 15.33 -28.81 62.68
N TYR A 190 14.70 -29.75 61.96
CA TYR A 190 13.90 -30.83 62.58
C TYR A 190 14.71 -32.12 62.76
N LEU A 191 15.79 -32.30 62.00
CA LEU A 191 16.71 -33.44 62.10
C LEU A 191 17.91 -33.19 63.02
N SER A 192 18.18 -31.94 63.42
CA SER A 192 19.12 -31.57 64.50
C SER A 192 18.41 -31.40 65.84
#